data_AF-A0A9E4UGG3-F1
#
_entry.id   AF-A0A9E4UGG3-F1
#
_cell.length_a   1.000
_cell.length_b   1.000
_cell.length_c   1.000
_cell.angle_alpha   90.00
_cell.angle_beta   90.00
_cell.angle_gamma   90.00
#
_symmetry.space_group_name_H-M   'P 1'
#
loop_
_entity.id
_entity.type
_entity.pdbx_description
1 polymer ?
#
loop_
_entity_poly.entity_id
_entity_poly.type
_entity_poly.pdbx_seq_one_letter_code
_entity_poly.pdbx_strand_id
1 'polypeptide(L)'
;KRRKIRRLNLLLLCDVSGSMDVYSRFLTQFVYGLQNELRGVSTFVFSTRLFDVTPMLRAKSFEEAFERIGRRVQGWSGGTRIGGCLAEFNRTYGRARIGPRTVVIIISDGWDRGDIDVLRREMRMLKRRAFRILWLNPLLGAKDYRPAAQGMAAALPWIDAFLPVHNLASLSRVGRELISLARG
;
A
#
# COMPACT_ATOMS: atom_id res chain seq x y z
N LYS A 1 -5.52 32.99 -9.17
CA LYS A 1 -4.36 32.20 -9.69
C LYS A 1 -4.70 30.71 -9.71
N ARG A 2 -4.85 30.07 -10.88
CA ARG A 2 -5.15 28.63 -11.01
C ARG A 2 -3.88 27.84 -10.63
N ARG A 3 -3.91 27.07 -9.55
CA ARG A 3 -2.75 26.29 -9.06
C ARG A 3 -2.40 25.20 -10.07
N LYS A 4 -1.17 25.19 -10.60
CA LYS A 4 -0.72 24.22 -11.62
C LYS A 4 -0.66 22.83 -10.99
N ILE A 5 -1.37 21.85 -11.54
CA ILE A 5 -1.35 20.46 -11.06
C ILE A 5 0.05 19.88 -11.33
N ARG A 6 0.72 19.45 -10.27
CA ARG A 6 2.01 18.76 -10.31
C ARG A 6 1.79 17.25 -10.29
N ARG A 7 2.53 16.55 -11.14
CA ARG A 7 2.42 15.09 -11.27
C ARG A 7 2.93 14.41 -10.00
N LEU A 8 2.19 13.40 -9.53
CA LEU A 8 2.56 12.52 -8.43
C LEU A 8 3.03 11.18 -9.00
N ASN A 9 4.00 10.55 -8.35
CA ASN A 9 4.29 9.14 -8.54
C ASN A 9 3.59 8.38 -7.42
N LEU A 10 3.05 7.19 -7.71
CA LEU A 10 2.42 6.35 -6.70
C LEU A 10 3.24 5.09 -6.49
N LEU A 11 3.46 4.75 -5.22
CA LEU A 11 4.01 3.47 -4.81
C LEU A 11 2.98 2.78 -3.93
N LEU A 12 2.45 1.64 -4.35
CA LEU A 12 1.50 0.86 -3.60
C LEU A 12 2.20 -0.35 -2.97
N LEU A 13 2.00 -0.54 -1.68
CA LEU A 13 2.41 -1.71 -0.92
C LEU A 13 1.15 -2.38 -0.37
N CYS A 14 0.75 -3.51 -0.94
CA CYS A 14 -0.53 -4.15 -0.65
C CYS A 14 -0.34 -5.45 0.12
N ASP A 15 -0.97 -5.54 1.28
CA ASP A 15 -1.05 -6.75 2.08
C ASP A 15 -2.00 -7.75 1.44
N VAL A 16 -1.52 -8.98 1.26
CA VAL A 16 -2.26 -10.12 0.70
C VAL A 16 -2.30 -11.31 1.67
N SER A 17 -2.18 -11.03 2.97
CA SER A 17 -2.35 -12.03 4.02
C SER A 17 -3.80 -12.49 4.13
N GLY A 18 -4.03 -13.63 4.80
CA GLY A 18 -5.37 -14.22 4.89
C GLY A 18 -6.44 -13.32 5.52
N SER A 19 -6.08 -12.38 6.41
CA SER A 19 -7.05 -11.39 6.94
C SER A 19 -7.53 -10.39 5.89
N MET A 20 -6.79 -10.25 4.79
CA MET A 20 -7.08 -9.39 3.66
C MET A 20 -7.86 -10.11 2.54
N ASP A 21 -8.08 -11.42 2.64
CA ASP A 21 -8.68 -12.25 1.57
C ASP A 21 -10.05 -11.72 1.12
N VAL A 22 -10.90 -11.31 2.07
CA VAL A 22 -12.25 -10.76 1.79
C VAL A 22 -12.18 -9.48 0.94
N TYR A 23 -11.09 -8.72 1.06
CA TYR A 23 -10.90 -7.45 0.37
C TYR A 23 -9.98 -7.56 -0.86
N SER A 24 -9.28 -8.68 -1.01
CA SER A 24 -8.22 -8.90 -1.99
C SER A 24 -8.63 -8.57 -3.43
N ARG A 25 -9.79 -9.07 -3.88
CA ARG A 25 -10.29 -8.84 -5.24
C ARG A 25 -10.62 -7.38 -5.50
N PHE A 26 -11.40 -6.76 -4.62
CA PHE A 26 -11.79 -5.35 -4.75
C PHE A 26 -10.57 -4.42 -4.75
N LEU A 27 -9.63 -4.64 -3.82
CA LEU A 27 -8.40 -3.86 -3.74
C LEU A 27 -7.54 -4.08 -4.99
N THR A 28 -7.40 -5.30 -5.48
CA THR A 28 -6.62 -5.57 -6.69
C THR A 28 -7.26 -4.94 -7.92
N GLN A 29 -8.59 -4.92 -8.04
CA GLN A 29 -9.29 -4.19 -9.10
C GLN A 29 -8.99 -2.68 -9.06
N PHE A 30 -9.04 -2.09 -7.86
CA PHE A 30 -8.71 -0.69 -7.68
C PHE A 30 -7.26 -0.39 -8.08
N VAL A 31 -6.32 -1.21 -7.63
CA VAL A 31 -4.89 -1.06 -7.97
C VAL A 31 -4.64 -1.27 -9.46
N TYR A 32 -5.31 -2.25 -10.09
CA TYR A 32 -5.25 -2.46 -11.53
C TYR A 32 -5.79 -1.23 -12.29
N GLY A 33 -6.92 -0.66 -11.87
CA GLY A 33 -7.45 0.58 -12.44
C GLY A 33 -6.46 1.74 -12.32
N LEU A 34 -5.89 1.96 -11.13
CA LEU A 34 -4.87 3.00 -10.93
C LEU A 34 -3.64 2.80 -11.84
N GLN A 35 -3.16 1.56 -11.98
CA GLN A 35 -1.98 1.25 -12.78
C GLN A 35 -2.20 1.51 -14.27
N ASN A 36 -3.43 1.32 -14.77
CA ASN A 36 -3.79 1.52 -16.18
C ASN A 36 -4.13 2.99 -16.49
N GLU A 37 -4.74 3.72 -15.55
CA GLU A 37 -5.13 5.13 -15.75
C GLU A 37 -4.00 6.12 -15.45
N LEU A 38 -3.10 5.78 -14.51
CA LEU A 38 -2.06 6.68 -14.05
C LEU A 38 -0.67 6.22 -14.50
N ARG A 39 0.09 7.18 -15.02
CA ARG A 39 1.52 6.95 -15.30
C ARG A 39 2.35 7.17 -14.03
N GLY A 40 3.34 6.30 -13.79
CA GLY A 40 4.25 6.42 -12.65
C GLY A 40 3.75 5.70 -11.38
N VAL A 41 2.97 4.63 -11.58
CA VAL A 41 2.53 3.74 -10.51
C VAL A 41 3.46 2.53 -10.45
N SER A 42 3.98 2.23 -9.26
CA SER A 42 4.65 0.97 -8.93
C SER A 42 3.84 0.26 -7.86
N THR A 43 3.66 -1.05 -7.99
CA THR A 43 2.86 -1.84 -7.05
C THR A 43 3.65 -3.05 -6.58
N PHE A 44 3.67 -3.23 -5.27
CA PHE A 44 4.18 -4.41 -4.61
C PHE A 44 3.08 -5.05 -3.77
N VAL A 45 3.13 -6.38 -3.67
CA VAL A 45 2.32 -7.15 -2.71
C VAL A 45 3.23 -7.74 -1.65
N PHE A 46 2.71 -7.89 -0.43
CA PHE A 46 3.45 -8.50 0.66
C PHE A 46 2.58 -9.32 1.61
N SER A 47 3.22 -10.28 2.28
CA SER A 47 2.71 -10.95 3.47
C SER A 47 3.90 -11.31 4.38
N THR A 48 4.54 -12.45 4.14
CA THR A 48 5.84 -12.85 4.73
C THR A 48 7.04 -12.51 3.86
N ARG A 49 6.79 -12.18 2.59
CA ARG A 49 7.76 -11.82 1.55
C ARG A 49 7.20 -10.68 0.69
N LEU A 50 8.08 -9.96 0.01
CA LEU A 50 7.75 -8.83 -0.87
C LEU A 50 7.87 -9.21 -2.35
N PHE A 51 6.95 -8.76 -3.19
CA PHE A 51 7.03 -8.97 -4.65
C PHE A 51 6.63 -7.74 -5.43
N ASP A 52 7.43 -7.38 -6.43
CA ASP A 52 7.05 -6.37 -7.44
C ASP A 52 6.06 -6.99 -8.43
N VAL A 53 4.80 -6.55 -8.37
CA VAL A 53 3.72 -7.01 -9.26
C VAL A 53 3.40 -5.98 -10.35
N THR A 54 4.13 -4.86 -10.39
CA THR A 54 3.97 -3.84 -11.44
C THR A 54 3.96 -4.43 -12.86
N PRO A 55 4.82 -5.40 -13.22
CA PRO A 55 4.78 -5.99 -14.55
C PRO A 55 3.51 -6.81 -14.83
N MET A 56 2.95 -7.44 -13.79
CA MET A 56 1.76 -8.31 -13.91
C MET A 56 0.49 -7.49 -14.12
N LEU A 57 0.43 -6.30 -13.53
CA LEU A 57 -0.71 -5.38 -13.65
C LEU A 57 -0.79 -4.67 -15.01
N ARG A 58 0.20 -4.87 -15.90
CA ARG A 58 0.15 -4.43 -17.30
C ARG A 58 -0.53 -5.45 -18.21
N ALA A 59 -1.16 -6.48 -17.65
CA ALA A 59 -1.91 -7.48 -18.41
C ALA A 59 -3.13 -6.86 -19.11
N LYS A 60 -3.63 -7.55 -20.15
CA LYS A 60 -4.70 -7.03 -21.03
C LYS A 60 -6.06 -6.97 -20.33
N SER A 61 -6.30 -7.84 -19.35
CA SER A 61 -7.51 -7.84 -18.54
C SER A 61 -7.20 -7.92 -17.05
N PHE A 62 -8.18 -7.52 -16.24
CA PHE A 62 -8.10 -7.65 -14.79
C PHE A 62 -8.00 -9.12 -14.37
N GLU A 63 -8.78 -10.01 -15.00
CA GLU A 63 -8.80 -11.45 -14.70
C GLU A 63 -7.41 -12.07 -14.88
N GLU A 64 -6.73 -11.73 -15.98
CA GLU A 64 -5.38 -12.20 -16.26
C GLU A 64 -4.37 -11.67 -15.22
N ALA A 65 -4.45 -10.37 -14.88
CA ALA A 65 -3.59 -9.78 -13.85
C ALA A 65 -3.81 -10.44 -12.48
N PHE A 66 -5.08 -10.63 -12.09
CA PHE A 66 -5.48 -11.21 -10.83
C PHE A 66 -5.01 -12.66 -10.73
N GLU A 67 -5.16 -13.44 -11.80
CA GLU A 67 -4.68 -14.82 -11.84
C GLU A 67 -3.15 -14.90 -11.75
N ARG A 68 -2.41 -14.06 -12.48
CA ARG A 68 -0.94 -13.99 -12.41
C ARG A 68 -0.44 -13.64 -11.01
N ILE A 69 -1.08 -12.67 -10.35
CA ILE A 69 -0.79 -12.32 -8.96
C ILE A 69 -1.13 -13.51 -8.07
N GLY A 70 -2.32 -14.10 -8.21
CA GLY A 70 -2.79 -15.28 -7.49
C GLY A 70 -1.77 -16.42 -7.50
N ARG A 71 -1.31 -16.84 -8.69
CA ARG A 71 -0.29 -17.89 -8.84
C ARG A 71 1.04 -17.52 -8.18
N ARG A 72 1.41 -16.24 -8.16
CA ARG A 72 2.64 -15.77 -7.49
C ARG A 72 2.51 -15.82 -5.96
N VAL A 73 1.31 -15.58 -5.44
CA VAL A 73 1.03 -15.47 -4.00
C VAL A 73 0.54 -16.77 -3.35
N GLN A 74 0.31 -17.84 -4.12
CA GLN A 74 -0.10 -19.15 -3.60
C GLN A 74 0.87 -19.66 -2.51
N GLY A 75 0.31 -20.14 -1.39
CA GLY A 75 1.06 -20.70 -0.26
C GLY A 75 1.41 -19.71 0.85
N TRP A 76 0.92 -18.47 0.81
CA TRP A 76 1.25 -17.43 1.78
C TRP A 76 0.28 -17.36 2.97
N SER A 77 0.19 -18.45 3.74
CA SER A 77 -0.65 -18.53 4.96
C SER A 77 0.14 -18.33 6.27
N GLY A 78 1.41 -17.91 6.19
CA GLY A 78 2.32 -17.81 7.34
C GLY A 78 2.16 -16.58 8.26
N GLY A 79 1.11 -15.76 8.06
CA GLY A 79 0.93 -14.46 8.71
C GLY A 79 1.62 -13.30 7.98
N THR A 80 1.72 -12.14 8.63
CA THR A 80 2.22 -10.90 8.01
C THR A 80 3.48 -10.40 8.73
N ARG A 81 4.53 -10.10 7.97
CA ARG A 81 5.80 -9.51 8.41
C ARG A 81 6.06 -8.20 7.64
N ILE A 82 5.21 -7.21 7.89
CA ILE A 82 5.28 -5.85 7.34
C ILE A 82 6.69 -5.26 7.54
N GLY A 83 7.23 -5.33 8.77
CA GLY A 83 8.55 -4.77 9.06
C GLY A 83 9.66 -5.37 8.21
N GLY A 84 9.67 -6.70 8.06
CA GLY A 84 10.63 -7.41 7.21
C GLY A 84 10.48 -7.06 5.73
N CYS A 85 9.23 -6.99 5.23
CA CYS A 85 8.96 -6.62 3.84
C CYS A 85 9.34 -5.17 3.54
N LEU A 86 9.13 -4.24 4.49
CA LEU A 86 9.59 -2.86 4.36
C LEU A 86 11.11 -2.75 4.40
N ALA A 87 11.80 -3.57 5.21
CA ALA A 87 13.26 -3.62 5.23
C ALA A 87 13.81 -4.07 3.86
N GLU A 88 13.23 -5.12 3.28
CA GLU A 88 13.55 -5.57 1.94
C GLU A 88 13.25 -4.48 0.90
N PHE A 89 12.08 -3.86 0.99
CA PHE A 89 11.68 -2.79 0.07
C PHE A 89 12.68 -1.62 0.10
N ASN A 90 12.95 -1.07 1.29
CA ASN A 90 13.83 0.08 1.48
C ASN A 90 15.24 -0.19 0.96
N ARG A 91 15.76 -1.40 1.20
CA ARG A 91 17.10 -1.83 0.79
C ARG A 91 17.19 -2.02 -0.73
N THR A 92 16.24 -2.75 -1.32
CA THR A 92 16.34 -3.22 -2.72
C THR A 92 15.75 -2.22 -3.70
N TYR A 93 14.61 -1.60 -3.37
CA TYR A 93 13.80 -0.82 -4.31
C TYR A 93 13.69 0.66 -3.92
N GLY A 94 13.80 0.99 -2.63
CA GLY A 94 13.48 2.32 -2.10
C GLY A 94 14.20 3.46 -2.81
N ARG A 95 15.50 3.30 -3.11
CA ARG A 95 16.29 4.34 -3.81
C ARG A 95 15.84 4.56 -5.25
N ALA A 96 15.41 3.52 -5.95
CA ALA A 96 15.03 3.58 -7.36
C ALA A 96 13.54 3.92 -7.55
N ARG A 97 12.67 3.57 -6.59
CA ARG A 97 11.21 3.68 -6.72
C ARG A 97 10.61 4.87 -5.97
N ILE A 98 11.34 5.48 -5.03
CA ILE A 98 10.87 6.66 -4.30
C ILE A 98 11.66 7.90 -4.74
N GLY A 99 10.95 8.84 -5.37
CA GLY A 99 11.44 10.16 -5.75
C GLY A 99 10.72 11.30 -5.00
N PRO A 100 11.06 12.57 -5.31
CA PRO A 100 10.64 13.74 -4.53
C PRO A 100 9.12 13.97 -4.38
N ARG A 101 8.31 13.37 -5.27
CA ARG A 101 6.84 13.45 -5.25
C ARG A 101 6.17 12.08 -5.27
N THR A 102 6.86 11.07 -4.73
CA THR A 102 6.28 9.74 -4.57
C THR A 102 5.40 9.68 -3.34
N VAL A 103 4.12 9.45 -3.56
CA VAL A 103 3.14 9.12 -2.54
C VAL A 103 3.15 7.61 -2.34
N VAL A 104 3.49 7.18 -1.13
CA VAL A 104 3.47 5.77 -0.75
C VAL A 104 2.12 5.45 -0.12
N ILE A 105 1.45 4.43 -0.63
CA ILE A 105 0.15 3.97 -0.18
C ILE A 105 0.34 2.54 0.34
N ILE A 106 0.18 2.35 1.65
CA ILE A 106 0.22 1.05 2.29
C ILE A 106 -1.22 0.59 2.50
N ILE A 107 -1.57 -0.60 2.02
CA ILE A 107 -2.90 -1.17 2.18
C ILE A 107 -2.79 -2.40 3.07
N SER A 108 -3.21 -2.32 4.33
CA SER A 108 -3.08 -3.39 5.32
C SER A 108 -3.94 -3.12 6.56
N ASP A 109 -4.30 -4.17 7.28
CA ASP A 109 -4.95 -4.09 8.59
C ASP A 109 -4.00 -3.70 9.74
N GLY A 110 -2.69 -3.73 9.49
CA GLY A 110 -1.65 -3.39 10.47
C GLY A 110 -1.19 -4.53 11.35
N TRP A 111 -1.67 -5.75 11.10
CA TRP A 111 -1.22 -6.92 11.85
C TRP A 111 0.20 -7.28 11.42
N ASP A 112 1.15 -7.25 12.36
CA ASP A 112 2.54 -7.64 12.13
C ASP A 112 2.93 -8.67 13.20
N ARG A 113 3.45 -9.82 12.77
CA ARG A 113 3.99 -10.89 13.64
C ARG A 113 5.52 -10.87 13.72
N GLY A 114 6.16 -9.85 13.14
CA GLY A 114 7.61 -9.67 13.13
C GLY A 114 8.09 -8.85 14.32
N ASP A 115 9.35 -8.43 14.21
CA ASP A 115 9.97 -7.52 15.16
C ASP A 115 9.45 -6.09 14.95
N ILE A 116 8.84 -5.53 16.00
CA ILE A 116 8.26 -4.19 16.00
C ILE A 116 9.30 -3.08 15.83
N ASP A 117 10.53 -3.29 16.30
CA ASP A 117 11.61 -2.30 16.18
C ASP A 117 12.10 -2.22 14.74
N VAL A 118 12.07 -3.36 14.02
CA VAL A 118 12.28 -3.37 12.57
C VAL A 118 11.19 -2.56 11.89
N LEU A 119 9.90 -2.82 12.16
CA LEU A 119 8.81 -2.06 11.55
C LEU A 119 8.94 -0.55 11.81
N ARG A 120 9.19 -0.14 13.06
CA ARG A 120 9.38 1.26 13.43
C ARG A 120 10.55 1.90 12.67
N ARG A 121 11.70 1.22 12.61
CA ARG A 121 12.89 1.71 11.91
C ARG A 121 12.62 1.88 10.42
N GLU A 122 11.99 0.91 9.79
CA GLU A 122 11.76 0.90 8.35
C GLU A 122 10.68 1.89 7.93
N MET A 123 9.64 2.10 8.75
CA MET A 123 8.67 3.19 8.54
C MET A 123 9.32 4.57 8.63
N ARG A 124 10.22 4.77 9.59
CA ARG A 124 11.03 6.01 9.68
C ARG A 124 11.93 6.20 8.46
N MET A 125 12.54 5.14 7.94
CA MET A 125 13.35 5.19 6.72
C MET A 125 12.50 5.55 5.49
N LEU A 126 11.33 4.94 5.37
CA LEU A 126 10.38 5.19 4.30
C LEU A 126 9.90 6.65 4.31
N LYS A 127 9.52 7.15 5.49
CA LYS A 127 9.04 8.53 5.71
C LYS A 127 10.05 9.60 5.31
N ARG A 128 11.34 9.35 5.53
CA ARG A 128 12.40 10.29 5.12
C ARG A 128 12.52 10.46 3.61
N ARG A 129 12.03 9.51 2.81
CA ARG A 129 12.12 9.54 1.34
C ARG A 129 10.77 9.85 0.69
N ALA A 130 9.68 9.38 1.26
CA ALA A 130 8.34 9.55 0.72
C ALA A 130 7.89 11.02 0.80
N PHE A 131 7.19 11.48 -0.24
CA PHE A 131 6.52 12.78 -0.17
C PHE A 131 5.36 12.74 0.83
N ARG A 132 4.57 11.68 0.77
CA ARG A 132 3.49 11.36 1.72
C ARG A 132 3.37 9.85 1.88
N ILE A 133 2.97 9.42 3.06
CA ILE A 133 2.59 8.03 3.36
C ILE A 133 1.12 8.02 3.74
N LEU A 134 0.30 7.36 2.93
CA LEU A 134 -1.08 7.04 3.27
C LEU A 134 -1.15 5.59 3.67
N TRP A 135 -1.87 5.31 4.76
CA TRP A 135 -2.19 3.96 5.16
C TRP A 135 -3.69 3.75 5.03
N LEU A 136 -4.05 2.83 4.15
CA LEU A 136 -5.41 2.44 3.86
C LEU A 136 -5.72 1.14 4.57
N ASN A 137 -6.65 1.19 5.52
CA ASN A 137 -7.04 0.00 6.28
C ASN A 137 -8.47 -0.41 5.92
N PRO A 138 -8.69 -1.61 5.34
CA PRO A 138 -10.03 -2.07 5.00
C PRO A 138 -10.89 -2.36 6.23
N LEU A 139 -10.29 -2.67 7.38
CA LEU A 139 -11.03 -2.98 8.62
C LEU A 139 -11.51 -1.74 9.38
N LEU A 140 -11.11 -0.52 8.99
CA LEU A 140 -11.50 0.75 9.62
C LEU A 140 -13.02 1.10 9.54
N GLY A 141 -13.88 0.18 9.10
CA GLY A 141 -15.34 0.32 9.10
C GLY A 141 -16.07 -0.62 10.08
N ALA A 142 -15.38 -1.56 10.70
CA ALA A 142 -15.97 -2.48 11.67
C ALA A 142 -16.14 -1.75 13.02
N LYS A 143 -17.35 -1.84 13.62
CA LYS A 143 -17.71 -1.18 14.89
C LYS A 143 -16.73 -1.47 16.04
N ASP A 144 -15.99 -2.58 15.98
CA ASP A 144 -15.09 -3.05 17.02
C ASP A 144 -13.60 -3.00 16.63
N TYR A 145 -13.21 -2.29 15.56
CA TYR A 145 -11.80 -2.15 15.20
C TYR A 145 -11.03 -1.40 16.29
N ARG A 146 -10.31 -2.14 17.12
CA ARG A 146 -9.28 -1.60 18.01
C ARG A 146 -7.92 -1.79 17.34
N PRO A 147 -7.10 -0.75 17.15
CA PRO A 147 -5.70 -0.92 16.77
C PRO A 147 -4.92 -1.51 17.96
N ALA A 148 -5.22 -2.77 18.30
CA ALA A 148 -4.55 -3.55 19.33
C ALA A 148 -3.29 -4.24 18.79
N ALA A 149 -3.10 -4.25 17.46
CA ALA A 149 -1.88 -4.72 16.84
C ALA A 149 -0.75 -3.72 17.11
N GLN A 150 0.23 -4.13 17.92
CA GLN A 150 1.41 -3.33 18.24
C GLN A 150 2.11 -2.79 16.98
N GLY A 151 2.03 -3.53 15.86
CA GLY A 151 2.52 -3.08 14.55
C GLY A 151 1.91 -1.77 14.06
N MET A 152 0.61 -1.57 14.24
CA MET A 152 -0.05 -0.32 13.86
C MET A 152 0.45 0.85 14.72
N ALA A 153 0.60 0.65 16.04
CA ALA A 153 1.16 1.66 16.92
C ALA A 153 2.59 2.07 16.52
N ALA A 154 3.40 1.14 16.02
CA ALA A 154 4.75 1.43 15.52
C ALA A 154 4.76 2.19 14.18
N ALA A 155 3.76 1.99 13.33
CA ALA A 155 3.65 2.63 12.03
C ALA A 155 3.01 4.03 12.09
N LEU A 156 2.01 4.22 12.97
CA LEU A 156 1.19 5.44 13.10
C LEU A 156 1.99 6.76 13.11
N PRO A 157 3.09 6.91 13.87
CA PRO A 157 3.84 8.18 13.91
C PRO A 157 4.44 8.61 12.57
N TRP A 158 4.53 7.71 11.59
CA TRP A 158 5.17 7.94 10.30
C TRP A 158 4.18 8.08 9.15
N ILE A 159 2.88 7.93 9.42
CA ILE A 159 1.79 7.99 8.43
C ILE A 159 1.23 9.42 8.39
N ASP A 160 1.07 9.99 7.19
CA ASP A 160 0.47 11.31 7.01
C ASP A 160 -1.05 11.27 7.00
N ALA A 161 -1.64 10.18 6.48
CA ALA A 161 -3.08 10.00 6.44
C ALA A 161 -3.45 8.53 6.68
N PHE A 162 -4.28 8.29 7.70
CA PHE A 162 -4.85 6.98 7.98
C PHE A 162 -6.32 6.98 7.54
N LEU A 163 -6.65 6.14 6.55
CA LEU A 163 -7.93 6.20 5.84
C LEU A 163 -8.57 4.80 5.73
N PRO A 164 -9.90 4.69 5.77
CA PRO A 164 -10.59 3.43 5.46
C PRO A 164 -10.49 3.09 3.97
N VAL A 165 -10.53 1.79 3.63
CA VAL A 165 -10.64 1.32 2.22
C VAL A 165 -11.49 0.05 2.06
N HIS A 166 -12.78 0.13 2.37
CA HIS A 166 -13.70 -1.02 2.30
C HIS A 166 -14.88 -0.81 1.35
N ASN A 167 -15.00 0.36 0.73
CA ASN A 167 -16.09 0.66 -0.20
C ASN A 167 -15.74 1.83 -1.15
N LEU A 168 -16.60 2.07 -2.14
CA LEU A 168 -16.42 3.13 -3.14
C LEU A 168 -16.33 4.54 -2.53
N ALA A 169 -17.08 4.81 -1.46
CA ALA A 169 -17.04 6.11 -0.77
C ALA A 169 -15.67 6.37 -0.13
N SER A 170 -15.08 5.33 0.47
CA SER A 170 -13.74 5.39 1.06
C SER A 170 -12.65 5.57 -0.01
N LEU A 171 -12.76 4.91 -1.16
CA LEU A 171 -11.88 5.15 -2.32
C LEU A 171 -11.99 6.57 -2.87
N SER A 172 -13.21 7.13 -2.92
CA SER A 172 -13.43 8.51 -3.35
C SER A 172 -12.70 9.51 -2.44
N ARG A 173 -12.58 9.21 -1.13
CA ARG A 173 -11.78 10.01 -0.20
C ARG A 173 -10.29 9.96 -0.52
N VAL A 174 -9.76 8.78 -0.84
CA VAL A 174 -8.36 8.61 -1.28
C VAL A 174 -8.11 9.42 -2.55
N GLY A 175 -9.02 9.36 -3.54
CA GLY A 175 -8.91 10.15 -4.76
C GLY A 175 -8.86 11.65 -4.50
N ARG A 176 -9.72 12.17 -3.61
CA ARG A 176 -9.69 13.59 -3.21
C ARG A 176 -8.37 13.99 -2.54
N GLU A 177 -7.82 13.13 -1.68
CA GLU A 177 -6.53 13.36 -1.02
C GLU A 177 -5.39 13.45 -2.05
N LEU A 178 -5.34 12.52 -3.01
CA LEU A 178 -4.35 12.55 -4.08
C LEU A 178 -4.47 13.81 -4.97
N ILE A 179 -5.69 14.25 -5.28
CA ILE A 179 -5.94 15.48 -6.05
C ILE A 179 -5.46 16.71 -5.26
N SER A 180 -5.71 16.75 -3.95
CA SER A 180 -5.23 17.82 -3.07
C SER A 180 -3.70 17.90 -3.09
N LEU A 181 -3.02 16.77 -2.91
CA LEU A 181 -1.56 16.65 -2.96
C LEU A 181 -0.98 17.02 -4.33
N ALA A 182 -1.68 16.71 -5.42
CA ALA A 182 -1.25 17.07 -6.77
C ALA A 182 -1.32 18.59 -7.02
N ARG A 183 -2.22 19.30 -6.32
CA ARG A 183 -2.36 20.77 -6.43
C ARG A 183 -1.42 21.54 -5.50
N GLY A 184 -0.95 20.91 -4.42
CA GLY A 184 0.04 21.43 -3.47
C GLY A 184 1.47 21.38 -3.99
#